data_AF-A0A3F3PNX0-F1
#
_entry.id   AF-A0A3F3PNX0-F1
#
_cell.length_a   1.000
_cell.length_b   1.000
_cell.length_c   1.000
_cell.angle_alpha   90.00
_cell.angle_beta   90.00
_cell.angle_gamma   90.00
#
_symmetry.space_group_name_H-M   'P 1'
#
loop_
_entity.id
_entity.type
_entity.pdbx_description
1 polymer ?
#
loop_
_entity_poly.entity_id
_entity_poly.type
_entity_poly.pdbx_seq_one_letter_code
_entity_poly.pdbx_strand_id
1 'polypeptide(L)'
;MDRPSHIIDPEGEVIIVLRNANSPFAPDDYDDMNEEMNSLKLSETCEGQPNEQPDEKRLAEEQPSETPIEDAHLSETPDGKCFHIQVSAKHLIFASPVFRNILTGGWKESVAYLSKGSVEITAENWDIRALLIFLRAIHGQQSQIPRKLSLEMLAKVAVLINYYDCKDSVSILTDLWINSLEESIPTTYSRDVMLWIWVSQFFKLSSHFKASTSNAMSQCDGWISSRGLPIPERIIRSMNERRNGAIEKAFARLHKIREDLLNGTRGCDFECRSMIYGALTLGMHSQNLLSSTLAAPFQGLSYQSLLQKVKSFNSPKWNHRGNYMYDECRPSFFNTLAGELNGCIGGLDIDSRFKFPLFR
;
A
#
# COMPACT_ATOMS: atom_id res chain seq x y z
N MET A 1 31.99 -20.44 -10.19
CA MET A 1 31.22 -19.30 -9.67
C MET A 1 31.11 -18.32 -10.80
N ASP A 2 29.88 -17.89 -11.10
CA ASP A 2 29.65 -16.85 -12.10
C ASP A 2 30.25 -15.53 -11.61
N ARG A 3 30.68 -14.67 -12.55
CA ARG A 3 31.27 -13.37 -12.18
C ARG A 3 30.24 -12.51 -11.43
N PRO A 4 30.64 -11.83 -10.34
CA PRO A 4 29.74 -10.96 -9.61
C PRO A 4 29.27 -9.81 -10.51
N SER A 5 27.96 -9.64 -10.61
CA SER A 5 27.33 -8.51 -11.31
C SER A 5 27.50 -7.19 -10.56
N HIS A 6 27.63 -7.26 -9.24
CA HIS A 6 27.86 -6.12 -8.37
C HIS A 6 28.89 -6.51 -7.31
N ILE A 7 29.85 -5.63 -7.04
CA ILE A 7 30.87 -5.82 -6.01
C ILE A 7 30.69 -4.69 -5.00
N ILE A 8 30.29 -5.04 -3.78
CA ILE A 8 30.24 -4.11 -2.65
C ILE A 8 31.53 -4.24 -1.85
N ASP A 9 32.01 -5.46 -1.63
CA ASP A 9 33.32 -5.73 -1.04
C ASP A 9 34.13 -6.63 -1.98
N PRO A 10 35.24 -6.14 -2.57
CA PRO A 10 36.11 -6.94 -3.44
C PRO A 10 36.75 -8.14 -2.75
N GLU A 11 36.97 -8.07 -1.43
CA GLU A 11 37.48 -9.16 -0.61
C GLU A 11 36.35 -9.97 0.04
N GLY A 12 35.10 -9.64 -0.30
CA GLY A 12 33.92 -10.26 0.29
C GLY A 12 33.80 -11.75 -0.01
N GLU A 13 33.47 -12.52 1.02
CA GLU A 13 33.41 -13.98 0.99
C GLU A 13 32.01 -14.53 0.67
N VAL A 14 31.01 -13.65 0.59
CA VAL A 14 29.61 -14.02 0.37
C VAL A 14 29.15 -13.50 -0.98
N ILE A 15 28.53 -14.38 -1.77
CA ILE A 15 27.81 -14.00 -2.97
C ILE A 15 26.31 -14.12 -2.68
N ILE A 16 25.60 -13.00 -2.71
CA ILE A 16 24.13 -12.99 -2.68
C ILE A 16 23.64 -13.19 -4.11
N VAL A 17 22.90 -14.26 -4.32
CA VAL A 17 22.27 -14.63 -5.58
C VAL A 17 20.82 -14.15 -5.53
N LEU A 18 20.54 -12.97 -6.08
CA LEU A 18 19.19 -12.41 -6.15
C LEU A 18 18.45 -12.94 -7.38
N ARG A 19 17.40 -13.73 -7.17
CA ARG A 19 16.48 -14.23 -8.20
C ARG A 19 15.21 -13.37 -8.26
N ASN A 20 14.54 -13.36 -9.42
CA ASN A 20 13.28 -12.65 -9.64
C ASN A 20 13.31 -11.19 -9.19
N ALA A 21 14.42 -10.50 -9.49
CA ALA A 21 14.62 -9.13 -9.06
C ALA A 21 13.53 -8.20 -9.61
N ASN A 22 13.16 -7.18 -8.81
CA ASN A 22 12.14 -6.18 -9.17
C ASN A 22 10.74 -6.75 -9.39
N SER A 23 10.38 -7.79 -8.63
CA SER A 23 8.98 -8.25 -8.55
C SER A 23 8.03 -7.10 -8.18
N PRO A 24 6.76 -7.13 -8.63
CA PRO A 24 5.77 -6.09 -8.33
C PRO A 24 5.71 -5.76 -6.83
N PHE A 25 5.81 -4.48 -6.48
CA PHE A 25 5.84 -4.02 -5.10
C PHE A 25 4.53 -3.33 -4.73
N ALA A 26 3.81 -3.91 -3.77
CA ALA A 26 2.49 -3.47 -3.36
C ALA A 26 1.46 -3.35 -4.50
N PRO A 27 1.20 -4.44 -5.26
CA PRO A 27 0.30 -4.43 -6.40
C PRO A 27 -1.12 -3.99 -6.02
N ASP A 28 -1.89 -3.55 -7.01
CA ASP A 28 -3.31 -3.27 -6.84
C ASP A 28 -4.08 -4.58 -6.64
N ASP A 29 -5.02 -4.58 -5.70
CA ASP A 29 -5.83 -5.76 -5.35
C ASP A 29 -6.70 -6.27 -6.53
N TYR A 30 -6.81 -5.50 -7.61
CA TYR A 30 -7.56 -5.84 -8.82
C TYR A 30 -6.72 -6.51 -9.92
N ASP A 31 -5.39 -6.50 -9.82
CA ASP A 31 -4.49 -7.07 -10.84
C ASP A 31 -4.16 -8.56 -10.56
N ASP A 32 -4.32 -9.02 -9.32
CA ASP A 32 -3.96 -10.39 -8.87
C ASP A 32 -4.77 -11.49 -9.57
N MET A 33 -6.02 -11.18 -9.99
CA MET A 33 -6.87 -12.14 -10.69
C MET A 33 -6.41 -12.44 -12.13
N ASN A 34 -5.59 -11.57 -12.73
CA ASN A 34 -5.07 -11.76 -14.09
C ASN A 34 -3.68 -12.43 -14.10
N GLU A 35 -2.85 -12.20 -13.09
CA GLU A 35 -1.51 -12.81 -13.01
C GLU A 35 -1.55 -14.27 -12.58
N GLU A 36 -2.43 -14.67 -11.65
CA GLU A 36 -2.62 -16.10 -11.31
C GLU A 36 -3.13 -16.89 -12.54
N MET A 37 -4.02 -16.30 -13.34
CA MET A 37 -4.58 -16.95 -14.53
C MET A 37 -3.57 -17.03 -15.70
N ASN A 38 -2.59 -16.14 -15.76
CA ASN A 38 -1.50 -16.20 -16.74
C ASN A 38 -0.38 -17.17 -16.31
N SER A 39 -0.12 -17.27 -15.00
CA SER A 39 0.84 -18.22 -14.43
C SER A 39 0.40 -19.68 -14.62
N LEU A 40 -0.91 -19.93 -14.54
CA LEU A 40 -1.52 -21.25 -14.79
C LEU A 40 -1.58 -21.61 -16.28
N LYS A 41 -1.54 -20.64 -17.19
CA LYS A 41 -1.52 -20.89 -18.64
C LYS A 41 -0.15 -21.27 -19.18
N LEU A 42 0.94 -20.90 -18.50
CA LEU A 42 2.30 -21.24 -18.92
C LEU A 42 2.71 -22.67 -18.53
N SER A 43 1.98 -23.34 -17.64
CA SER A 43 2.29 -24.71 -17.18
C SER A 43 1.59 -25.81 -17.97
N GLU A 44 0.58 -25.49 -18.79
CA GLU A 44 -0.17 -26.44 -19.62
C GLU A 44 0.16 -26.27 -21.11
N THR A 45 1.40 -26.53 -21.54
CA THR A 45 1.67 -27.04 -22.91
C THR A 45 3.10 -27.56 -23.00
N CYS A 46 3.30 -28.82 -22.63
CA CYS A 46 4.52 -29.57 -22.91
C CYS A 46 4.19 -31.07 -23.08
N GLU A 47 3.73 -31.48 -24.27
CA GLU A 47 3.98 -32.83 -24.80
C GLU A 47 4.23 -32.74 -26.31
N GLY A 48 5.38 -33.28 -26.77
CA GLY A 48 5.91 -33.24 -28.15
C GLY A 48 5.16 -34.17 -29.12
N GLN A 49 5.50 -34.34 -30.41
CA GLN A 49 6.70 -34.16 -31.26
C GLN A 49 6.21 -34.14 -32.76
N PRO A 50 7.03 -34.41 -33.81
CA PRO A 50 8.14 -33.62 -34.39
C PRO A 50 7.99 -33.32 -35.91
N ASN A 51 8.88 -32.45 -36.40
CA ASN A 51 9.49 -32.41 -37.75
C ASN A 51 8.67 -31.93 -38.97
N GLU A 52 9.09 -30.80 -39.58
CA GLU A 52 9.85 -30.73 -40.85
C GLU A 52 9.97 -29.28 -41.36
N GLN A 53 11.18 -28.93 -41.80
CA GLN A 53 11.55 -27.70 -42.53
C GLN A 53 11.20 -27.88 -44.04
N PRO A 54 11.03 -26.81 -44.85
CA PRO A 54 12.21 -26.08 -45.34
C PRO A 54 12.05 -24.58 -45.66
N ASP A 55 13.20 -23.90 -45.61
CA ASP A 55 13.70 -22.78 -46.43
C ASP A 55 12.75 -21.68 -46.95
N GLU A 56 13.06 -20.42 -46.59
CA GLU A 56 13.36 -19.41 -47.63
C GLU A 56 14.16 -18.20 -47.10
N LYS A 57 15.07 -17.74 -47.96
CA LYS A 57 16.11 -16.71 -47.77
C LYS A 57 15.58 -15.29 -47.95
N ARG A 58 16.16 -14.31 -47.23
CA ARG A 58 16.62 -12.98 -47.75
C ARG A 58 17.23 -12.17 -46.59
N LEU A 59 18.55 -12.04 -46.56
CA LEU A 59 19.42 -11.03 -47.21
C LEU A 59 19.68 -9.82 -46.29
N ALA A 60 20.94 -9.76 -45.87
CA ALA A 60 21.57 -8.70 -45.10
C ALA A 60 21.79 -7.44 -45.95
N GLU A 61 21.78 -6.28 -45.30
CA GLU A 61 22.57 -5.12 -45.70
C GLU A 61 23.28 -4.55 -44.47
N GLU A 62 24.60 -4.42 -44.59
CA GLU A 62 25.53 -3.90 -43.60
C GLU A 62 25.96 -2.45 -43.97
N GLN A 63 26.01 -1.59 -42.93
CA GLN A 63 27.06 -0.59 -42.60
C GLN A 63 27.18 0.76 -43.39
N PRO A 64 27.94 1.79 -42.89
CA PRO A 64 28.65 1.99 -41.58
C PRO A 64 28.59 3.41 -40.90
N SER A 65 29.01 3.45 -39.61
CA SER A 65 29.83 4.48 -38.86
C SER A 65 29.32 5.95 -38.69
N GLU A 66 29.44 6.72 -37.58
CA GLU A 66 30.43 6.88 -36.48
C GLU A 66 29.79 7.44 -35.14
N THR A 67 30.50 7.23 -34.02
CA THR A 67 30.27 7.54 -32.57
C THR A 67 30.52 9.01 -32.12
N PRO A 68 30.44 9.41 -30.81
CA PRO A 68 29.60 8.99 -29.67
C PRO A 68 29.00 10.17 -28.85
N ILE A 69 27.85 9.99 -28.19
CA ILE A 69 27.52 10.74 -26.96
C ILE A 69 27.03 9.74 -25.91
N GLU A 70 27.72 9.74 -24.77
CA GLU A 70 27.44 8.94 -23.58
C GLU A 70 26.11 9.37 -22.95
N ASP A 71 25.09 8.52 -23.10
CA ASP A 71 24.01 8.40 -22.13
C ASP A 71 23.69 6.91 -22.01
N ALA A 72 24.03 6.35 -20.84
CA ALA A 72 23.84 4.95 -20.55
C ALA A 72 22.34 4.61 -20.50
N HIS A 73 21.82 4.16 -21.64
CA HIS A 73 20.59 3.43 -21.80
C HIS A 73 20.52 2.26 -20.80
N LEU A 74 19.68 2.38 -19.78
CA LEU A 74 19.04 1.21 -19.17
C LEU A 74 17.72 0.98 -19.92
N SER A 75 17.82 0.49 -21.15
CA SER A 75 16.68 0.02 -21.92
C SER A 75 16.49 -1.48 -21.73
N GLU A 76 15.26 -1.82 -21.34
CA GLU A 76 14.53 -3.07 -21.60
C GLU A 76 15.04 -4.36 -20.93
N THR A 77 14.14 -4.91 -20.12
CA THR A 77 14.26 -6.07 -19.26
C THR A 77 14.23 -7.37 -20.06
N PRO A 78 15.28 -8.21 -19.99
CA PRO A 78 15.13 -9.63 -20.20
C PRO A 78 14.58 -10.23 -18.91
N ASP A 79 13.46 -10.93 -19.07
CA ASP A 79 12.86 -11.86 -18.13
C ASP A 79 13.95 -12.74 -17.47
N GLY A 80 13.95 -12.86 -16.14
CA GLY A 80 14.81 -13.79 -15.41
C GLY A 80 16.26 -13.38 -15.06
N LYS A 81 16.63 -12.09 -14.97
CA LYS A 81 17.98 -11.70 -14.51
C LYS A 81 18.23 -12.08 -13.04
N CYS A 82 19.10 -13.06 -12.84
CA CYS A 82 19.71 -13.39 -11.55
C CYS A 82 20.94 -12.51 -11.31
N PHE A 83 20.98 -11.78 -10.19
CA PHE A 83 22.11 -10.91 -9.84
C PHE A 83 23.02 -11.58 -8.81
N HIS A 84 24.33 -11.52 -9.05
CA HIS A 84 25.35 -12.00 -8.12
C HIS A 84 26.01 -10.79 -7.46
N ILE A 85 25.87 -10.64 -6.15
CA ILE A 85 26.33 -9.47 -5.39
C ILE A 85 27.39 -9.93 -4.37
N GLN A 86 28.63 -9.49 -4.56
CA GLN A 86 29.74 -9.82 -3.66
C GLN A 86 29.79 -8.88 -2.46
N VAL A 87 29.74 -9.45 -1.26
CA VAL A 87 29.65 -8.75 0.03
C VAL A 87 30.49 -9.45 1.10
N SER A 88 30.78 -8.74 2.19
CA SER A 88 31.54 -9.27 3.32
C SER A 88 30.65 -9.98 4.33
N ALA A 89 31.02 -11.22 4.70
CA ALA A 89 30.33 -11.97 5.74
C ALA A 89 30.32 -11.21 7.08
N LYS A 90 31.44 -10.58 7.42
CA LYS A 90 31.62 -9.87 8.69
C LYS A 90 30.64 -8.71 8.85
N HIS A 91 30.45 -7.92 7.79
CA HIS A 91 29.49 -6.81 7.79
C HIS A 91 28.04 -7.30 7.90
N LEU A 92 27.68 -8.35 7.15
CA LEU A 92 26.36 -8.97 7.21
C LEU A 92 26.03 -9.50 8.62
N ILE A 93 26.94 -10.31 9.20
CA ILE A 93 26.79 -10.91 10.54
C ILE A 93 26.67 -9.83 11.61
N PHE A 94 27.47 -8.76 11.50
CA PHE A 94 27.45 -7.67 12.47
C PHE A 94 26.13 -6.90 12.43
N ALA A 95 25.65 -6.57 11.24
CA ALA A 95 24.47 -5.73 11.07
C ALA A 95 23.13 -6.47 11.31
N SER A 96 23.06 -7.77 11.04
CA SER A 96 21.80 -8.51 11.02
C SER A 96 21.88 -9.83 11.79
N PRO A 97 20.98 -10.08 12.75
CA PRO A 97 20.87 -11.40 13.39
C PRO A 97 20.40 -12.47 12.40
N VAL A 98 19.63 -12.10 11.36
CA VAL A 98 19.20 -13.03 10.30
C VAL A 98 20.40 -13.50 9.49
N PHE A 99 21.25 -12.59 9.00
CA PHE A 99 22.48 -12.98 8.30
C PHE A 99 23.45 -13.74 9.20
N ARG A 100 23.55 -13.36 10.48
CA ARG A 100 24.31 -14.14 11.47
C ARG A 100 23.83 -15.59 11.51
N ASN A 101 22.52 -15.81 11.64
CA ASN A 101 21.97 -17.16 11.69
C ASN A 101 22.19 -17.94 10.39
N ILE A 102 22.12 -17.28 9.22
CA ILE A 102 22.42 -17.90 7.92
C ILE A 102 23.89 -18.34 7.83
N LEU A 103 24.83 -17.48 8.25
CA LEU A 103 26.27 -17.68 8.04
C LEU A 103 26.97 -18.44 9.17
N THR A 104 26.46 -18.39 10.40
CA THR A 104 27.06 -19.04 11.57
C THR A 104 26.15 -20.08 12.24
N GLY A 105 24.96 -20.34 11.69
CA GLY A 105 24.01 -21.32 12.21
C GLY A 105 24.31 -22.76 11.79
N GLY A 106 23.36 -23.67 12.01
CA GLY A 106 23.48 -25.09 11.61
C GLY A 106 23.08 -25.38 10.16
N TRP A 107 22.90 -24.35 9.32
CA TRP A 107 22.39 -24.48 7.95
C TRP A 107 23.49 -24.85 6.96
N LYS A 108 23.11 -25.31 5.76
CA LYS A 108 24.05 -25.75 4.71
C LYS A 108 25.02 -24.63 4.32
N GLU A 109 24.53 -23.40 4.31
CA GLU A 109 25.26 -22.17 4.01
C GLU A 109 26.38 -21.94 5.03
N SER A 110 26.09 -22.10 6.32
CA SER A 110 27.11 -21.95 7.36
C SER A 110 28.18 -23.04 7.28
N VAL A 111 27.80 -24.29 7.02
CA VAL A 111 28.76 -25.39 6.83
C VAL A 111 29.67 -25.11 5.63
N ALA A 112 29.12 -24.59 4.53
CA ALA A 112 29.90 -24.20 3.36
C ALA A 112 30.87 -23.05 3.68
N TYR A 113 30.39 -21.99 4.36
CA TYR A 113 31.21 -20.86 4.75
C TYR A 113 32.38 -21.27 5.68
N LEU A 114 32.09 -22.05 6.72
CA LEU A 114 33.10 -22.49 7.69
C LEU A 114 34.14 -23.46 7.10
N SER A 115 33.78 -24.23 6.07
CA SER A 115 34.68 -25.21 5.45
C SER A 115 35.49 -24.65 4.28
N LYS A 116 34.91 -23.77 3.46
CA LYS A 116 35.51 -23.26 2.22
C LYS A 116 35.98 -21.81 2.31
N GLY A 117 35.62 -21.10 3.38
CA GLY A 117 35.90 -19.67 3.53
C GLY A 117 35.07 -18.75 2.63
N SER A 118 34.12 -19.30 1.84
CA SER A 118 33.20 -18.53 0.99
C SER A 118 31.86 -19.26 0.82
N VAL A 119 30.78 -18.53 0.55
CA VAL A 119 29.42 -19.10 0.42
C VAL A 119 28.53 -18.29 -0.52
N GLU A 120 27.61 -18.99 -1.20
CA GLU A 120 26.49 -18.39 -1.93
C GLU A 120 25.22 -18.47 -1.09
N ILE A 121 24.50 -17.35 -0.97
CA ILE A 121 23.17 -17.29 -0.33
C ILE A 121 22.14 -16.81 -1.33
N THR A 122 20.96 -17.43 -1.34
CA THR A 122 19.87 -17.05 -2.26
C THR A 122 18.98 -16.01 -1.61
N ALA A 123 18.62 -14.98 -2.38
CA ALA A 123 17.58 -14.03 -2.05
C ALA A 123 16.61 -13.94 -3.24
N GLU A 124 15.33 -13.67 -3.00
CA GLU A 124 14.33 -13.68 -4.06
C GLU A 124 13.40 -12.48 -3.95
N ASN A 125 12.89 -12.01 -5.10
CA ASN A 125 11.81 -11.03 -5.23
C ASN A 125 12.12 -9.61 -4.72
N TRP A 126 13.36 -9.33 -4.30
CA TRP A 126 13.77 -7.98 -3.92
C TRP A 126 13.95 -7.06 -5.11
N ASP A 127 13.63 -5.78 -4.93
CA ASP A 127 14.09 -4.71 -5.83
C ASP A 127 15.63 -4.60 -5.73
N ILE A 128 16.32 -4.70 -6.87
CA ILE A 128 17.79 -4.72 -6.88
C ILE A 128 18.37 -3.40 -6.36
N ARG A 129 17.74 -2.26 -6.65
CA ARG A 129 18.23 -0.95 -6.20
C ARG A 129 18.06 -0.82 -4.69
N ALA A 130 16.90 -1.22 -4.15
CA ALA A 130 16.68 -1.22 -2.72
C ALA A 130 17.67 -2.14 -1.99
N LEU A 131 17.93 -3.34 -2.53
CA LEU A 131 18.90 -4.28 -1.96
C LEU A 131 20.33 -3.71 -1.99
N LEU A 132 20.75 -3.07 -3.07
CA LEU A 132 22.07 -2.44 -3.15
C LEU A 132 22.22 -1.27 -2.17
N ILE A 133 21.19 -0.42 -2.02
CA ILE A 133 21.19 0.67 -1.02
C ILE A 133 21.34 0.08 0.39
N PHE A 134 20.55 -0.94 0.70
CA PHE A 134 20.58 -1.64 1.98
C PHE A 134 21.96 -2.27 2.26
N LEU A 135 22.52 -2.99 1.30
CA LEU A 135 23.83 -3.63 1.46
C LEU A 135 24.96 -2.60 1.58
N ARG A 136 24.92 -1.50 0.83
CA ARG A 136 25.90 -0.41 0.98
C ARG A 136 25.80 0.26 2.36
N ALA A 137 24.59 0.39 2.90
CA ALA A 137 24.36 0.94 4.24
C ALA A 137 25.06 0.11 5.32
N ILE A 138 24.86 -1.21 5.31
CA ILE A 138 25.48 -2.11 6.29
C ILE A 138 27.01 -2.26 6.10
N HIS A 139 27.53 -1.97 4.91
CA HIS A 139 28.99 -1.92 4.63
C HIS A 139 29.61 -0.54 4.88
N GLY A 140 28.85 0.44 5.40
CA GLY A 140 29.37 1.76 5.72
C GLY A 140 29.77 2.61 4.51
N GLN A 141 29.33 2.26 3.30
CA GLN A 141 29.68 2.96 2.05
C GLN A 141 28.82 4.20 1.83
N GLN A 142 28.77 5.12 2.80
CA GLN A 142 27.84 6.25 2.83
C GLN A 142 27.92 7.15 1.59
N SER A 143 29.10 7.32 0.99
CA SER A 143 29.29 8.13 -0.22
C SER A 143 28.58 7.57 -1.46
N GLN A 144 28.24 6.28 -1.44
CA GLN A 144 27.58 5.57 -2.54
C GLN A 144 26.06 5.41 -2.31
N ILE A 145 25.52 6.04 -1.27
CA ILE A 145 24.12 5.94 -0.88
C ILE A 145 23.40 7.25 -1.21
N PRO A 146 22.22 7.20 -1.87
CA PRO A 146 21.42 8.40 -2.11
C PRO A 146 21.03 9.10 -0.81
N ARG A 147 21.14 10.43 -0.78
CA ARG A 147 20.70 11.25 0.38
C ARG A 147 19.20 11.40 0.49
N LYS A 148 18.48 11.23 -0.63
CA LYS A 148 17.03 11.29 -0.72
C LYS A 148 16.52 10.01 -1.36
N LEU A 149 15.40 9.51 -0.87
CA LEU A 149 14.67 8.39 -1.45
C LEU A 149 13.23 8.82 -1.70
N SER A 150 12.62 8.28 -2.76
CA SER A 150 11.17 8.37 -2.90
C SER A 150 10.47 7.55 -1.82
N LEU A 151 9.18 7.83 -1.59
CA LEU A 151 8.34 7.06 -0.65
C LEU A 151 8.41 5.55 -0.95
N GLU A 152 8.31 5.17 -2.23
CA GLU A 152 8.35 3.77 -2.64
C GLU A 152 9.72 3.13 -2.36
N MET A 153 10.82 3.82 -2.68
CA MET A 153 12.15 3.28 -2.43
C MET A 153 12.42 3.16 -0.92
N LEU A 154 11.99 4.13 -0.12
CA LEU A 154 12.07 4.06 1.33
C LEU A 154 11.21 2.90 1.88
N ALA A 155 10.02 2.67 1.34
CA ALA A 155 9.18 1.54 1.71
C ALA A 155 9.86 0.20 1.39
N LYS A 156 10.44 0.03 0.20
CA LYS A 156 11.20 -1.16 -0.22
C LYS A 156 12.39 -1.41 0.71
N VAL A 157 13.17 -0.37 1.01
CA VAL A 157 14.30 -0.46 1.97
C VAL A 157 13.79 -0.81 3.37
N ALA A 158 12.67 -0.24 3.82
CA ALA A 158 12.08 -0.59 5.11
C ALA A 158 11.65 -2.07 5.19
N VAL A 159 11.15 -2.67 4.10
CA VAL A 159 10.85 -4.11 4.05
C VAL A 159 12.14 -4.94 4.25
N LEU A 160 13.23 -4.58 3.58
CA LEU A 160 14.53 -5.25 3.76
C LEU A 160 15.04 -5.13 5.20
N ILE A 161 14.98 -3.93 5.78
CA ILE A 161 15.40 -3.68 7.17
C ILE A 161 14.55 -4.50 8.16
N ASN A 162 13.24 -4.59 7.91
CA ASN A 162 12.33 -5.41 8.71
C ASN A 162 12.64 -6.91 8.57
N TYR A 163 12.88 -7.38 7.35
CA TYR A 163 13.16 -8.79 7.05
C TYR A 163 14.48 -9.25 7.69
N TYR A 164 15.54 -8.47 7.51
CA TYR A 164 16.87 -8.78 8.05
C TYR A 164 17.08 -8.32 9.51
N ASP A 165 16.07 -7.72 10.14
CA ASP A 165 16.09 -7.28 11.55
C ASP A 165 17.32 -6.44 11.94
N CYS A 166 17.57 -5.38 11.17
CA CYS A 166 18.80 -4.58 11.29
C CYS A 166 18.51 -3.08 11.38
N LYS A 167 17.39 -2.72 12.01
CA LYS A 167 16.93 -1.33 12.13
C LYS A 167 17.96 -0.42 12.78
N ASP A 168 18.62 -0.89 13.84
CA ASP A 168 19.59 -0.09 14.58
C ASP A 168 20.84 0.21 13.74
N SER A 169 21.29 -0.76 12.93
CA SER A 169 22.48 -0.63 12.08
C SER A 169 22.35 0.42 10.98
N VAL A 170 21.13 0.79 10.59
CA VAL A 170 20.85 1.76 9.52
C VAL A 170 20.09 2.99 10.02
N SER A 171 19.92 3.14 11.33
CA SER A 171 19.11 4.18 11.99
C SER A 171 19.41 5.60 11.50
N ILE A 172 20.69 5.99 11.46
CA ILE A 172 21.14 7.32 11.02
C ILE A 172 20.72 7.59 9.57
N LEU A 173 20.83 6.60 8.68
CA LEU A 173 20.43 6.73 7.29
C LEU A 173 18.91 6.80 7.15
N THR A 174 18.18 6.05 7.96
CA THR A 174 16.72 6.10 7.94
C THR A 174 16.20 7.46 8.40
N ASP A 175 16.80 8.08 9.42
CA ASP A 175 16.44 9.44 9.85
C ASP A 175 16.71 10.46 8.74
N LEU A 176 17.84 10.32 8.02
CA LEU A 176 18.16 11.18 6.87
C LEU A 176 17.10 11.07 5.76
N TRP A 177 16.72 9.85 5.39
CA TRP A 177 15.72 9.63 4.33
C TRP A 177 14.33 10.10 4.72
N ILE A 178 13.92 9.89 5.98
CA ILE A 178 12.63 10.37 6.49
C ILE A 178 12.59 11.91 6.46
N ASN A 179 13.64 12.57 6.94
CA ASN A 179 13.71 14.03 6.99
C ASN A 179 13.83 14.69 5.61
N SER A 180 14.19 13.93 4.58
CA SER A 180 14.32 14.42 3.20
C SER A 180 13.19 13.99 2.28
N LEU A 181 12.16 13.32 2.81
CA LEU A 181 10.98 12.91 2.07
C LEU A 181 10.13 14.13 1.74
N GLU A 182 9.91 14.38 0.45
CA GLU A 182 9.22 15.59 -0.04
C GLU A 182 7.75 15.31 -0.39
N GLU A 183 7.42 14.05 -0.64
CA GLU A 183 6.08 13.62 -0.98
C GLU A 183 5.09 13.91 0.15
N SER A 184 3.84 14.22 -0.23
CA SER A 184 2.75 14.44 0.73
C SER A 184 1.85 13.20 0.80
N ILE A 185 1.13 13.06 1.92
CA ILE A 185 0.17 11.98 2.09
C ILE A 185 -1.01 12.22 1.14
N PRO A 186 -1.34 11.28 0.24
CA PRO A 186 -2.49 11.44 -0.65
C PRO A 186 -3.80 11.57 0.14
N THR A 187 -4.70 12.41 -0.37
CA THR A 187 -6.03 12.65 0.23
C THR A 187 -7.08 11.67 -0.28
N THR A 188 -6.79 10.94 -1.36
CA THR A 188 -7.59 9.85 -1.93
C THR A 188 -6.97 8.50 -1.57
N TYR A 189 -7.77 7.43 -1.59
CA TYR A 189 -7.24 6.08 -1.38
C TYR A 189 -6.43 5.64 -2.61
N SER A 190 -5.20 5.19 -2.39
CA SER A 190 -4.26 4.76 -3.43
C SER A 190 -3.19 3.83 -2.85
N ARG A 191 -2.38 3.21 -3.73
CA ARG A 191 -1.17 2.46 -3.34
C ARG A 191 -0.27 3.27 -2.40
N ASP A 192 -0.07 4.54 -2.70
CA ASP A 192 0.82 5.43 -1.94
C ASP A 192 0.31 5.69 -0.51
N VAL A 193 -1.00 5.70 -0.28
CA VAL A 193 -1.53 5.76 1.10
C VAL A 193 -1.11 4.53 1.90
N MET A 194 -1.12 3.34 1.28
CA MET A 194 -0.68 2.11 1.94
C MET A 194 0.83 2.10 2.19
N LEU A 195 1.63 2.65 1.26
CA LEU A 195 3.07 2.89 1.48
C LEU A 195 3.32 3.83 2.66
N TRP A 196 2.56 4.93 2.76
CA TRP A 196 2.63 5.84 3.90
C TRP A 196 2.27 5.15 5.22
N ILE A 197 1.23 4.31 5.25
CA ILE A 197 0.87 3.53 6.45
C ILE A 197 2.03 2.62 6.85
N TRP A 198 2.63 1.90 5.89
CA TRP A 198 3.78 1.03 6.15
C TRP A 198 4.98 1.79 6.70
N VAL A 199 5.45 2.81 5.99
CA VAL A 199 6.63 3.63 6.35
C VAL A 199 6.40 4.29 7.72
N SER A 200 5.26 4.94 7.92
CA SER A 200 4.97 5.63 9.18
C SER A 200 4.82 4.67 10.36
N GLN A 201 4.28 3.46 10.15
CA GLN A 201 4.19 2.44 11.20
C GLN A 201 5.57 1.85 11.55
N PHE A 202 6.41 1.61 10.56
CA PHE A 202 7.76 1.04 10.71
C PHE A 202 8.72 2.01 11.41
N PHE A 203 8.72 3.26 10.98
CA PHE A 203 9.56 4.32 11.53
C PHE A 203 8.94 5.09 12.70
N LYS A 204 7.71 4.72 13.14
CA LYS A 204 7.02 5.32 14.28
C LYS A 204 6.69 6.82 14.10
N LEU A 205 6.28 7.20 12.89
CA LEU A 205 5.86 8.56 12.53
C LEU A 205 4.37 8.76 12.85
N SER A 206 4.05 8.97 14.13
CA SER A 206 2.67 8.97 14.66
C SER A 206 1.70 9.89 13.91
N SER A 207 2.11 11.11 13.55
CA SER A 207 1.26 12.05 12.81
C SER A 207 0.93 11.54 11.40
N HIS A 208 1.94 11.05 10.67
CA HIS A 208 1.79 10.50 9.33
C HIS A 208 0.95 9.21 9.34
N PHE A 209 1.14 8.35 10.35
CA PHE A 209 0.36 7.12 10.51
C PHE A 209 -1.12 7.43 10.78
N LYS A 210 -1.38 8.39 11.67
CA LYS A 210 -2.75 8.81 11.98
C LYS A 210 -3.43 9.43 10.76
N ALA A 211 -2.74 10.29 10.02
CA ALA A 211 -3.28 10.92 8.82
C ALA A 211 -3.54 9.91 7.69
N SER A 212 -2.56 9.04 7.39
CA SER A 212 -2.68 8.05 6.31
C SER A 212 -3.76 7.00 6.59
N THR A 213 -3.85 6.48 7.83
CA THR A 213 -4.94 5.56 8.20
C THR A 213 -6.32 6.23 8.17
N SER A 214 -6.42 7.49 8.60
CA SER A 214 -7.65 8.30 8.48
C SER A 214 -8.10 8.44 7.02
N ASN A 215 -7.17 8.78 6.12
CA ASN A 215 -7.46 8.93 4.70
C ASN A 215 -7.91 7.60 4.08
N ALA A 216 -7.18 6.50 4.34
CA ALA A 216 -7.55 5.18 3.84
C ALA A 216 -8.95 4.76 4.29
N MET A 217 -9.25 4.84 5.60
CA MET A 217 -10.56 4.46 6.13
C MET A 217 -11.70 5.34 5.58
N SER A 218 -11.44 6.64 5.38
CA SER A 218 -12.47 7.59 4.93
C SER A 218 -12.78 7.46 3.43
N GLN A 219 -11.76 7.12 2.62
CA GLN A 219 -11.83 7.22 1.15
C GLN A 219 -11.93 5.87 0.45
N CYS A 220 -11.47 4.78 1.06
CA CYS A 220 -11.59 3.45 0.47
C CYS A 220 -13.07 3.05 0.35
N ASP A 221 -13.46 2.57 -0.82
CA ASP A 221 -14.81 2.16 -1.18
C ASP A 221 -15.00 0.63 -1.13
N GLY A 222 -13.99 -0.12 -0.70
CA GLY A 222 -14.07 -1.57 -0.52
C GLY A 222 -13.28 -2.05 0.69
N TRP A 223 -12.72 -3.25 0.58
CA TRP A 223 -11.85 -3.84 1.59
C TRP A 223 -10.46 -3.22 1.54
N ILE A 224 -9.95 -2.77 2.68
CA ILE A 224 -8.56 -2.29 2.79
C ILE A 224 -7.67 -3.53 2.99
N SER A 225 -6.77 -3.80 2.05
CA SER A 225 -5.75 -4.86 2.18
C SER A 225 -4.40 -4.28 2.59
N SER A 226 -3.44 -5.14 2.95
CA SER A 226 -2.04 -4.73 3.15
C SER A 226 -1.24 -4.60 1.86
N ARG A 227 -1.77 -5.09 0.72
CA ARG A 227 -1.07 -5.13 -0.58
C ARG A 227 0.29 -5.80 -0.49
N GLY A 228 0.40 -6.91 0.24
CA GLY A 228 1.68 -7.59 0.46
C GLY A 228 2.71 -6.82 1.31
N LEU A 229 2.41 -5.61 1.78
CA LEU A 229 3.29 -4.88 2.69
C LEU A 229 3.30 -5.55 4.07
N PRO A 230 4.40 -5.45 4.86
CA PRO A 230 4.50 -6.06 6.19
C PRO A 230 3.70 -5.31 7.28
N ILE A 231 2.54 -4.78 6.93
CA ILE A 231 1.62 -4.12 7.87
C ILE A 231 0.94 -5.21 8.72
N PRO A 232 1.05 -5.15 10.07
CA PRO A 232 0.41 -6.14 10.92
C PRO A 232 -1.09 -6.29 10.63
N GLU A 233 -1.57 -7.51 10.49
CA GLU A 233 -2.97 -7.83 10.16
C GLU A 233 -3.97 -7.14 11.10
N ARG A 234 -3.63 -7.02 12.38
CA ARG A 234 -4.47 -6.31 13.36
C ARG A 234 -4.69 -4.83 13.03
N ILE A 235 -3.76 -4.16 12.36
CA ILE A 235 -3.92 -2.77 11.90
C ILE A 235 -4.94 -2.75 10.76
N ILE A 236 -4.76 -3.61 9.76
CA ILE A 236 -5.69 -3.75 8.63
C ILE A 236 -7.10 -4.08 9.10
N ARG A 237 -7.24 -5.05 10.02
CA ARG A 237 -8.52 -5.39 10.66
C ARG A 237 -9.13 -4.18 11.37
N SER A 238 -8.36 -3.48 12.21
CA SER A 238 -8.85 -2.30 12.94
C SER A 238 -9.32 -1.19 11.99
N MET A 239 -8.63 -1.02 10.85
CA MET A 239 -9.02 -0.04 9.84
C MET A 239 -10.37 -0.41 9.19
N ASN A 240 -10.53 -1.66 8.78
CA ASN A 240 -11.79 -2.14 8.19
C ASN A 240 -12.95 -2.11 9.20
N GLU A 241 -12.73 -2.50 10.46
CA GLU A 241 -13.73 -2.41 11.54
C GLU A 241 -14.19 -0.96 11.77
N ARG A 242 -13.25 -0.01 11.87
CA ARG A 242 -13.57 1.41 12.04
C ARG A 242 -14.28 2.00 10.82
N ARG A 243 -13.84 1.63 9.61
CA ARG A 243 -14.50 2.02 8.36
C ARG A 243 -15.95 1.56 8.34
N ASN A 244 -16.18 0.25 8.49
CA ASN A 244 -17.51 -0.34 8.43
C ASN A 244 -18.39 0.23 9.55
N GLY A 245 -17.89 0.30 10.78
CA GLY A 245 -18.65 0.86 11.89
C GLY A 245 -19.00 2.34 11.74
N ALA A 246 -18.18 3.14 11.06
CA ALA A 246 -18.51 4.55 10.77
C ALA A 246 -19.62 4.67 9.72
N ILE A 247 -19.57 3.85 8.67
CA ILE A 247 -20.59 3.77 7.62
C ILE A 247 -21.92 3.29 8.22
N GLU A 248 -21.90 2.22 9.01
CA GLU A 248 -23.09 1.70 9.72
C GLU A 248 -23.70 2.73 10.65
N LYS A 249 -22.88 3.44 11.44
CA LYS A 249 -23.37 4.52 12.32
C LYS A 249 -24.03 5.65 11.53
N ALA A 250 -23.48 6.02 10.37
CA ALA A 250 -24.08 7.03 9.50
C ALA A 250 -25.44 6.55 8.96
N PHE A 251 -25.53 5.30 8.48
CA PHE A 251 -26.81 4.72 8.05
C PHE A 251 -27.84 4.64 9.18
N ALA A 252 -27.44 4.11 10.34
CA ALA A 252 -28.31 4.01 11.50
C ALA A 252 -28.88 5.37 11.92
N ARG A 253 -28.08 6.44 11.79
CA ARG A 253 -28.54 7.80 12.03
C ARG A 253 -29.59 8.27 11.02
N LEU A 254 -29.35 8.05 9.72
CA LEU A 254 -30.30 8.42 8.67
C LEU A 254 -31.65 7.72 8.89
N HIS A 255 -31.61 6.41 9.16
CA HIS A 255 -32.80 5.63 9.47
C HIS A 255 -33.49 6.10 10.75
N LYS A 256 -32.74 6.33 11.83
CA LYS A 256 -33.30 6.84 13.09
C LYS A 256 -34.05 8.16 12.87
N ILE A 257 -33.48 9.08 12.11
CA ILE A 257 -34.13 10.37 11.82
C ILE A 257 -35.41 10.19 11.02
N ARG A 258 -35.40 9.28 10.05
CA ARG A 258 -36.60 8.91 9.28
C ARG A 258 -37.70 8.38 10.20
N GLU A 259 -37.37 7.48 11.12
CA GLU A 259 -38.31 6.95 12.10
C GLU A 259 -38.80 8.01 13.10
N ASP A 260 -37.90 8.89 13.57
CA ASP A 260 -38.26 9.98 14.49
C ASP A 260 -39.25 10.98 13.85
N LEU A 261 -39.06 11.28 12.55
CA LEU A 261 -39.99 12.11 11.79
C LEU A 261 -41.35 11.42 11.60
N LEU A 262 -41.35 10.11 11.33
CA LEU A 262 -42.57 9.31 11.16
C LEU A 262 -43.38 9.24 12.45
N ASN A 263 -42.71 9.00 13.58
CA ASN A 263 -43.34 8.87 14.89
C ASN A 263 -43.69 10.22 15.55
N GLY A 264 -43.20 11.33 15.00
CA GLY A 264 -43.44 12.66 15.55
C GLY A 264 -42.58 13.04 16.75
N THR A 265 -41.49 12.31 17.00
CA THR A 265 -40.51 12.67 18.03
C THR A 265 -39.51 13.74 17.55
N ARG A 266 -39.51 14.03 16.24
CA ARG A 266 -38.75 15.11 15.59
C ARG A 266 -39.63 15.90 14.62
N GLY A 267 -39.42 17.21 14.52
CA GLY A 267 -40.17 18.14 13.66
C GLY A 267 -41.16 19.01 14.44
N CYS A 268 -41.60 20.13 13.84
CA CYS A 268 -42.43 21.14 14.53
C CYS A 268 -43.95 20.85 14.41
N ASP A 269 -44.43 20.46 13.24
CA ASP A 269 -45.84 20.15 12.96
C ASP A 269 -45.98 18.99 11.96
N PHE A 270 -47.21 18.66 11.55
CA PHE A 270 -47.47 17.55 10.63
C PHE A 270 -46.90 17.82 9.23
N GLU A 271 -47.09 19.02 8.72
CA GLU A 271 -46.63 19.47 7.40
C GLU A 271 -45.10 19.43 7.31
N CYS A 272 -44.41 19.96 8.32
CA CYS A 272 -42.96 19.90 8.48
C CYS A 272 -42.45 18.48 8.40
N ARG A 273 -42.99 17.62 9.26
CA ARG A 273 -42.56 16.22 9.36
C ARG A 273 -42.76 15.49 8.05
N SER A 274 -43.92 15.67 7.42
CA SER A 274 -44.25 15.06 6.14
C SER A 274 -43.28 15.50 5.04
N MET A 275 -42.97 16.79 4.95
CA MET A 275 -42.04 17.32 3.96
C MET A 275 -40.61 16.86 4.19
N ILE A 276 -40.09 16.91 5.42
CA ILE A 276 -38.71 16.50 5.73
C ILE A 276 -38.57 14.98 5.58
N TYR A 277 -39.55 14.20 6.05
CA TYR A 277 -39.58 12.75 5.89
C TYR A 277 -39.56 12.37 4.40
N GLY A 278 -40.41 13.02 3.60
CA GLY A 278 -40.46 12.83 2.16
C GLY A 278 -39.13 13.18 1.50
N ALA A 279 -38.57 14.36 1.80
CA ALA A 279 -37.29 14.80 1.24
C ALA A 279 -36.13 13.85 1.61
N LEU A 280 -36.04 13.42 2.87
CA LEU A 280 -35.02 12.48 3.33
C LEU A 280 -35.18 11.12 2.64
N THR A 281 -36.40 10.59 2.60
CA THR A 281 -36.68 9.28 1.98
C THR A 281 -36.39 9.31 0.47
N LEU A 282 -36.80 10.38 -0.23
CA LEU A 282 -36.51 10.56 -1.65
C LEU A 282 -35.02 10.71 -1.92
N GLY A 283 -34.29 11.49 -1.10
CA GLY A 283 -32.84 11.64 -1.22
C GLY A 283 -32.08 10.35 -0.97
N MET A 284 -32.47 9.59 0.06
CA MET A 284 -31.89 8.27 0.32
C MET A 284 -32.20 7.29 -0.82
N HIS A 285 -33.43 7.31 -1.36
CA HIS A 285 -33.80 6.47 -2.50
C HIS A 285 -32.99 6.79 -3.75
N SER A 286 -32.89 8.08 -4.13
CA SER A 286 -32.18 8.51 -5.34
C SER A 286 -30.68 8.23 -5.30
N GLN A 287 -30.09 8.09 -4.11
CA GLN A 287 -28.67 7.76 -3.90
C GLN A 287 -28.42 6.27 -3.61
N ASN A 288 -29.44 5.42 -3.77
CA ASN A 288 -29.42 3.98 -3.47
C ASN A 288 -29.09 3.64 -2.01
N LEU A 289 -29.35 4.55 -1.06
CA LEU A 289 -29.05 4.41 0.37
C LEU A 289 -30.14 3.68 1.17
N LEU A 290 -31.29 3.37 0.55
CA LEU A 290 -32.35 2.53 1.13
C LEU A 290 -32.22 1.04 0.77
N SER A 291 -31.21 0.67 -0.03
CA SER A 291 -31.07 -0.71 -0.49
C SER A 291 -30.71 -1.64 0.67
N SER A 292 -31.43 -2.76 0.79
CA SER A 292 -31.12 -3.84 1.74
C SER A 292 -29.83 -4.60 1.39
N THR A 293 -29.27 -4.38 0.20
CA THR A 293 -28.00 -4.99 -0.23
C THR A 293 -26.75 -4.30 0.31
N LEU A 294 -26.90 -3.13 0.94
CA LEU A 294 -25.78 -2.41 1.56
C LEU A 294 -25.45 -3.05 2.92
N ALA A 295 -24.47 -3.95 2.90
CA ALA A 295 -23.89 -4.55 4.09
C ALA A 295 -22.37 -4.43 4.06
N ALA A 296 -21.71 -4.54 5.21
CA ALA A 296 -20.25 -4.61 5.30
C ALA A 296 -19.71 -5.72 4.36
N PRO A 297 -18.65 -5.46 3.57
CA PRO A 297 -17.72 -4.33 3.63
C PRO A 297 -18.13 -3.08 2.81
N PHE A 298 -19.40 -2.91 2.44
CA PHE A 298 -19.91 -1.75 1.71
C PHE A 298 -19.14 -1.49 0.41
N GLN A 299 -19.06 -2.51 -0.45
CA GLN A 299 -18.36 -2.43 -1.73
C GLN A 299 -18.94 -1.30 -2.61
N GLY A 300 -18.06 -0.47 -3.17
CA GLY A 300 -18.40 0.70 -3.98
C GLY A 300 -18.91 1.91 -3.17
N LEU A 301 -18.81 1.89 -1.83
CA LEU A 301 -19.24 2.99 -0.98
C LEU A 301 -18.18 3.34 0.07
N SER A 302 -17.49 4.45 -0.13
CA SER A 302 -16.62 5.04 0.90
C SER A 302 -17.39 5.91 1.87
N TYR A 303 -16.87 6.10 3.08
CA TYR A 303 -17.46 7.01 4.07
C TYR A 303 -17.57 8.44 3.53
N GLN A 304 -16.54 8.92 2.82
CA GLN A 304 -16.56 10.24 2.21
C GLN A 304 -17.65 10.34 1.12
N SER A 305 -17.80 9.31 0.28
CA SER A 305 -18.86 9.29 -0.74
C SER A 305 -20.25 9.32 -0.11
N LEU A 306 -20.46 8.61 1.02
CA LEU A 306 -21.71 8.65 1.78
C LEU A 306 -22.00 10.07 2.29
N LEU A 307 -21.02 10.75 2.88
CA LEU A 307 -21.20 12.14 3.34
C LEU A 307 -21.57 13.08 2.19
N GLN A 308 -20.94 12.93 1.02
CA GLN A 308 -21.27 13.73 -0.15
C GLN A 308 -22.68 13.45 -0.66
N LYS A 309 -23.09 12.17 -0.70
CA LYS A 309 -24.47 11.78 -1.03
C LYS A 309 -25.49 12.43 -0.10
N VAL A 310 -25.26 12.40 1.21
CA VAL A 310 -26.15 13.03 2.20
C VAL A 310 -26.20 14.56 2.03
N LYS A 311 -25.06 15.21 1.79
CA LYS A 311 -24.99 16.66 1.52
C LYS A 311 -25.72 17.08 0.24
N SER A 312 -25.86 16.17 -0.72
CA SER A 312 -26.57 16.43 -1.98
C SER A 312 -28.09 16.38 -1.87
N PHE A 313 -28.65 16.02 -0.71
CA PHE A 313 -30.10 15.92 -0.54
C PHE A 313 -30.79 17.27 -0.69
N ASN A 314 -31.86 17.30 -1.50
CA ASN A 314 -32.65 18.50 -1.70
C ASN A 314 -33.38 18.89 -0.42
N SER A 315 -33.15 20.12 0.04
CA SER A 315 -33.88 20.69 1.17
C SER A 315 -35.23 21.25 0.69
N PRO A 316 -36.36 20.89 1.30
CA PRO A 316 -37.66 21.46 0.95
C PRO A 316 -37.67 22.97 1.24
N LYS A 317 -38.25 23.74 0.31
CA LYS A 317 -38.43 25.19 0.47
C LYS A 317 -39.78 25.45 1.15
N TRP A 318 -39.75 26.17 2.25
CA TRP A 318 -40.94 26.62 2.95
C TRP A 318 -41.47 27.89 2.29
N ASN A 319 -42.69 27.84 1.73
CA ASN A 319 -43.42 29.03 1.32
C ASN A 319 -44.54 29.29 2.33
N HIS A 320 -44.26 30.07 3.38
CA HIS A 320 -45.33 30.54 4.26
C HIS A 320 -46.22 31.54 3.50
N ARG A 321 -47.46 31.14 3.19
CA ARG A 321 -48.54 32.07 2.87
C ARG A 321 -49.40 32.24 4.13
N GLY A 322 -48.96 33.08 5.06
CA GLY A 322 -49.75 33.41 6.25
C GLY A 322 -49.05 34.39 7.16
N ASN A 323 -49.76 35.45 7.57
CA ASN A 323 -49.30 36.56 8.41
C ASN A 323 -49.05 36.18 9.90
N TYR A 324 -48.79 34.91 10.19
CA TYR A 324 -48.51 34.43 11.54
C TYR A 324 -47.07 33.95 11.62
N MET A 325 -46.28 34.73 12.34
CA MET A 325 -44.85 34.61 12.57
C MET A 325 -44.57 33.36 13.43
N TYR A 326 -44.45 32.19 12.80
CA TYR A 326 -43.81 31.01 13.38
C TYR A 326 -42.37 30.95 12.87
N ASP A 327 -41.47 31.68 13.53
CA ASP A 327 -40.06 31.85 13.13
C ASP A 327 -39.17 30.60 13.34
N GLU A 328 -39.71 29.48 13.81
CA GLU A 328 -38.88 28.44 14.45
C GLU A 328 -38.55 27.22 13.58
N CYS A 329 -39.23 26.99 12.46
CA CYS A 329 -38.98 25.80 11.63
C CYS A 329 -38.01 26.11 10.47
N ARG A 330 -36.72 26.33 10.82
CA ARG A 330 -35.70 26.76 9.86
C ARG A 330 -35.33 25.69 8.80
N PRO A 331 -34.96 26.08 7.56
CA PRO A 331 -34.87 25.17 6.40
C PRO A 331 -33.55 24.38 6.28
N SER A 332 -32.58 24.53 7.17
CA SER A 332 -31.22 23.98 7.02
C SER A 332 -31.03 22.57 7.60
N PHE A 333 -32.09 21.76 7.63
CA PHE A 333 -32.12 20.45 8.27
C PHE A 333 -30.99 19.51 7.78
N PHE A 334 -30.77 19.44 6.47
CA PHE A 334 -29.79 18.52 5.88
C PHE A 334 -28.34 18.97 6.08
N ASN A 335 -28.08 20.28 6.14
CA ASN A 335 -26.75 20.81 6.49
C ASN A 335 -26.42 20.55 7.96
N THR A 336 -27.40 20.68 8.86
CA THR A 336 -27.26 20.29 10.26
C THR A 336 -27.03 18.78 10.38
N LEU A 337 -27.79 17.97 9.64
CA LEU A 337 -27.64 16.51 9.63
C LEU A 337 -26.24 16.05 9.17
N ALA A 338 -25.74 16.64 8.09
CA ALA A 338 -24.39 16.39 7.61
C ALA A 338 -23.31 16.94 8.55
N GLY A 339 -23.57 18.07 9.21
CA GLY A 339 -22.66 18.70 10.17
C GLY A 339 -22.52 17.93 11.48
N GLU A 340 -23.51 17.13 11.84
CA GLU A 340 -23.41 16.23 12.99
C GLU A 340 -22.63 14.93 12.70
N LEU A 341 -22.35 14.62 11.42
CA LEU A 341 -21.47 13.51 11.04
C LEU A 341 -20.03 14.02 10.95
N ASN A 342 -19.08 13.28 11.53
CA ASN A 342 -17.67 13.65 11.45
C ASN A 342 -17.21 13.73 10.00
N GLY A 343 -16.47 14.77 9.63
CA GLY A 343 -16.00 14.98 8.25
C GLY A 343 -15.03 13.91 7.73
N CYS A 344 -14.45 13.10 8.62
CA CYS A 344 -13.59 11.96 8.30
C CYS A 344 -13.61 10.93 9.45
N ILE A 345 -13.10 9.74 9.18
CA ILE A 345 -12.88 8.69 10.18
C ILE A 345 -11.56 8.95 10.89
N GLY A 346 -11.60 9.09 12.22
CA GLY A 346 -10.39 9.33 13.01
C GLY A 346 -9.35 8.21 12.86
N GLY A 347 -8.12 8.61 12.53
CA GLY A 347 -6.97 7.73 12.33
C GLY A 347 -6.61 6.85 13.54
N LEU A 348 -5.81 5.82 13.27
CA LEU A 348 -5.24 4.96 14.30
C LEU A 348 -4.03 5.63 14.95
N ASP A 349 -3.80 5.33 16.23
CA ASP A 349 -2.57 5.69 16.93
C ASP A 349 -1.59 4.51 16.89
N ILE A 350 -0.29 4.81 16.90
CA ILE A 350 0.76 3.79 16.94
C ILE A 350 0.82 3.19 18.36
N ASP A 351 0.49 1.91 18.51
CA ASP A 351 0.70 1.14 19.75
C ASP A 351 2.14 0.63 19.80
N SER A 352 2.86 0.92 20.88
CA SER A 352 4.23 0.44 21.10
C SER A 352 4.32 -1.09 21.22
N ARG A 353 3.19 -1.78 21.42
CA ARG A 353 3.11 -3.25 21.45
C ARG A 353 3.12 -3.89 20.05
N PHE A 354 3.21 -3.10 18.97
CA PHE A 354 3.35 -3.56 17.59
C PHE A 354 4.77 -4.07 17.27
N LYS A 355 5.06 -5.35 17.61
CA LYS A 355 6.15 -6.11 16.98
C LYS A 355 5.74 -6.48 15.56
N PHE A 356 6.63 -6.27 14.59
CA PHE A 356 6.44 -6.76 13.23
C PHE A 356 6.49 -8.30 13.26
N PRO A 357 5.65 -8.99 12.48
CA PRO A 357 5.90 -10.39 12.22
C PRO A 357 7.28 -10.49 11.58
N LEU A 358 8.18 -11.23 12.21
CA LEU A 358 9.34 -11.76 11.49
C LEU A 358 8.76 -12.67 10.40
N PHE A 359 9.11 -12.44 9.15
CA PHE A 359 8.85 -13.39 8.09
C PHE A 359 9.48 -14.72 8.55
N ARG A 360 8.64 -15.75 8.75
CA ARG A 360 9.08 -17.09 9.10
C ARG A 360 9.30 -17.89 7.84
#